data_AF-A0A9E3HD57-F1
#
_entry.id   AF-A0A9E3HD57-F1
#
_cell.length_a   1.000
_cell.length_b   1.000
_cell.length_c   1.000
_cell.angle_alpha   90.00
_cell.angle_beta   90.00
_cell.angle_gamma   90.00
#
_symmetry.space_group_name_H-M   'P 1'
#
loop_
_entity.id
_entity.type
_entity.pdbx_description
1 polymer ?
#
loop_
_entity_poly.entity_id
_entity_poly.type
_entity_poly.pdbx_seq_one_letter_code
_entity_poly.pdbx_strand_id
1 'polypeptide(L)'
;MTQDMQREFANRDELVAYLREQFPQATERDDHISQTVGGRQAAEKVLQKVDPAKYAKTRNFFTGAVTRLSPYIRYGVLSLREIRNYVLDRVQNQDEVTKLINELGWRDYWQRLYIKLGSTIWQDQEEYKTGYHKSEYALELSEDIRQGTTDRVCIDSFSKELRETGYLHNHARMWMAAYIIHWRRIQWQAGAKWFLEHLLDGDPASNNMSWQWVASTFSHKPYYFNRENLERYTEGVYCRQCPLYGHCDFEESYEELEQRLFPKGEFSKKPNSQSWQKGKKRR
;
A
#
# COMPACT_ATOMS: atom_id res chain seq x y z
N MET A 1 -15.64 17.53 -25.94
CA MET A 1 -14.56 17.17 -24.99
C MET A 1 -13.53 16.39 -25.81
N THR A 2 -12.45 16.98 -26.31
CA THR A 2 -11.65 18.12 -25.83
C THR A 2 -11.39 19.12 -26.97
N GLN A 3 -11.56 20.41 -26.67
CA GLN A 3 -10.69 21.48 -27.18
C GLN A 3 -9.25 21.07 -26.84
N ASP A 4 -8.30 21.24 -27.77
CA ASP A 4 -6.89 20.90 -27.55
C ASP A 4 -6.38 21.49 -26.21
N MET A 5 -6.26 20.64 -25.19
CA MET A 5 -5.64 21.03 -23.93
C MET A 5 -4.17 21.36 -24.19
N GLN A 6 -3.67 22.38 -23.51
CA GLN A 6 -2.25 22.73 -23.56
C GLN A 6 -1.41 21.54 -23.07
N ARG A 7 -0.36 21.20 -23.83
CA ARG A 7 0.53 20.05 -23.55
C ARG A 7 1.96 20.45 -23.23
N GLU A 8 2.33 21.67 -23.58
CA GLU A 8 3.66 22.22 -23.38
C GLU A 8 3.56 23.36 -22.35
N PHE A 9 4.43 23.30 -21.35
CA PHE A 9 4.49 24.26 -20.26
C PHE A 9 5.97 24.58 -20.02
N ALA A 10 6.28 25.85 -19.74
CA ALA A 10 7.65 26.28 -19.49
C ALA A 10 8.21 25.67 -18.20
N ASN A 11 7.34 25.44 -17.21
CA ASN A 11 7.69 24.82 -15.94
C ASN A 11 6.47 24.15 -15.28
N ARG A 12 6.73 23.50 -14.14
CA ARG A 12 5.73 22.77 -13.38
C ARG A 12 4.64 23.68 -12.79
N ASP A 13 4.99 24.89 -12.37
CA ASP A 13 4.05 25.80 -11.72
C ASP A 13 3.00 26.31 -12.71
N GLU A 14 3.42 26.55 -13.96
CA GLU A 14 2.51 26.87 -15.07
C GLU A 14 1.52 25.72 -15.35
N LEU A 15 2.03 24.48 -15.42
CA LEU A 15 1.17 23.29 -15.57
C LEU A 15 0.15 23.19 -14.42
N VAL A 16 0.59 23.40 -13.17
CA VAL A 16 -0.29 23.33 -12.00
C VAL A 16 -1.36 24.43 -12.06
N ALA A 17 -0.97 25.66 -12.37
CA ALA A 17 -1.91 26.79 -12.50
C ALA A 17 -2.96 26.51 -13.59
N TYR A 18 -2.51 26.03 -14.75
CA TYR A 18 -3.41 25.62 -15.84
C TYR A 18 -4.38 24.51 -15.40
N LEU A 19 -3.89 23.45 -14.74
CA LEU A 19 -4.74 22.35 -14.29
C LEU A 19 -5.79 22.82 -13.25
N ARG A 20 -5.42 23.74 -12.34
CA ARG A 20 -6.38 24.32 -11.38
C ARG A 20 -7.49 25.09 -12.07
N GLU A 21 -7.16 25.83 -13.13
CA GLU A 21 -8.15 26.55 -13.93
C GLU A 21 -9.05 25.60 -14.73
N GLN A 22 -8.49 24.52 -15.30
CA GLN A 22 -9.25 23.56 -16.09
C GLN A 22 -10.11 22.61 -15.23
N PHE A 23 -9.70 22.35 -13.99
CA PHE A 23 -10.35 21.39 -13.09
C PHE A 23 -10.68 22.00 -11.71
N PRO A 24 -11.47 23.09 -11.64
CA PRO A 24 -11.72 23.80 -10.39
C PRO A 24 -12.40 22.92 -9.34
N GLN A 25 -13.30 22.01 -9.75
CA GLN A 25 -13.95 21.05 -8.85
C GLN A 25 -12.96 20.06 -8.21
N ALA A 26 -11.89 19.69 -8.93
CA ALA A 26 -10.86 18.82 -8.37
C ALA A 26 -10.03 19.57 -7.33
N THR A 27 -9.69 20.83 -7.63
CA THR A 27 -8.96 21.73 -6.72
C THR A 27 -9.73 22.04 -5.44
N GLU A 28 -11.05 22.22 -5.52
CA GLU A 28 -11.91 22.38 -4.33
C GLU A 28 -11.89 21.13 -3.43
N ARG A 29 -11.75 19.95 -4.02
CA ARG A 29 -11.69 18.68 -3.28
C ARG A 29 -10.33 18.43 -2.64
N ASP A 30 -9.25 18.66 -3.39
CA ASP A 30 -7.87 18.53 -2.92
C ASP A 30 -6.93 19.33 -3.83
N ASP A 31 -6.15 20.25 -3.23
CA ASP A 31 -5.19 21.08 -3.94
C ASP A 31 -3.72 20.74 -3.61
N HIS A 32 -3.47 19.62 -2.93
CA HIS A 32 -2.12 19.17 -2.65
C HIS A 32 -1.42 18.70 -3.92
N ILE A 33 -0.25 19.27 -4.18
CA ILE A 33 0.60 18.87 -5.29
C ILE A 33 1.74 18.01 -4.75
N SER A 34 1.71 16.72 -5.11
CA SER A 34 2.76 15.77 -4.73
C SER A 34 4.15 16.25 -5.16
N GLN A 35 5.18 15.98 -4.36
CA GLN A 35 6.56 16.25 -4.77
C GLN A 35 7.07 15.32 -5.90
N THR A 36 6.34 14.24 -6.20
CA THR A 36 6.67 13.33 -7.30
C THR A 36 6.51 14.03 -8.65
N VAL A 37 7.60 14.10 -9.41
CA VAL A 37 7.61 14.69 -10.76
C VAL A 37 7.39 13.58 -11.79
N GLY A 38 6.38 13.75 -12.65
CA GLY A 38 6.08 12.82 -13.74
C GLY A 38 7.04 12.92 -14.92
N GLY A 39 6.81 12.08 -15.94
CA GLY A 39 7.54 12.12 -17.21
C GLY A 39 8.81 11.26 -17.26
N ARG A 40 9.27 11.02 -18.49
CA ARG A 40 10.34 10.06 -18.80
C ARG A 40 11.67 10.39 -18.13
N GLN A 41 12.12 11.63 -18.23
CA GLN A 41 13.40 12.06 -17.67
C GLN A 41 13.44 11.91 -16.14
N ALA A 42 12.34 12.22 -15.45
CA ALA A 42 12.24 12.01 -14.00
C ALA A 42 12.27 10.52 -13.66
N ALA A 43 11.54 9.69 -14.41
CA ALA A 43 11.51 8.24 -14.24
C ALA A 43 12.91 7.61 -14.39
N GLU A 44 13.70 8.02 -15.38
CA GLU A 44 15.06 7.55 -15.60
C GLU A 44 16.00 7.92 -14.45
N LYS A 45 15.89 9.15 -13.93
CA LYS A 45 16.65 9.58 -12.74
C LYS A 45 16.32 8.75 -11.50
N VAL A 46 15.06 8.34 -11.33
CA VAL A 46 14.65 7.44 -10.23
C VAL A 46 15.16 6.02 -10.47
N LEU A 47 15.05 5.50 -11.70
CA LEU A 47 15.55 4.18 -12.09
C LEU A 47 17.07 4.05 -11.85
N GLN A 48 17.84 5.11 -12.13
CA GLN A 48 19.28 5.15 -11.90
C GLN A 48 19.68 5.00 -10.43
N LYS A 49 18.79 5.34 -9.48
CA LYS A 49 19.03 5.21 -8.04
C LYS A 49 18.68 3.85 -7.47
N VAL A 50 18.14 2.93 -8.29
CA VAL A 50 17.75 1.60 -7.83
C VAL A 50 18.97 0.78 -7.50
N ASP A 51 19.01 0.30 -6.25
CA ASP A 51 20.00 -0.65 -5.73
C ASP A 51 19.28 -1.96 -5.37
N PRO A 52 19.31 -2.99 -6.23
CA PRO A 52 18.60 -4.24 -6.00
C PRO A 52 19.10 -5.02 -4.78
N ALA A 53 20.41 -5.02 -4.53
CA ALA A 53 21.02 -5.75 -3.43
C ALA A 53 20.60 -5.14 -2.07
N LYS A 54 20.63 -3.81 -1.96
CA LYS A 54 20.13 -3.11 -0.78
C LYS A 54 18.62 -3.23 -0.64
N TYR A 55 17.87 -3.15 -1.74
CA TYR A 55 16.42 -3.36 -1.76
C TYR A 55 16.05 -4.72 -1.17
N ALA A 56 16.68 -5.80 -1.63
CA ALA A 56 16.40 -7.16 -1.16
C ALA A 56 16.56 -7.31 0.36
N LYS A 57 17.53 -6.60 0.95
CA LYS A 57 17.83 -6.67 2.39
C LYS A 57 16.94 -5.75 3.24
N THR A 58 16.50 -4.60 2.69
CA THR A 58 15.99 -3.49 3.52
C THR A 58 14.57 -3.01 3.18
N ARG A 59 13.97 -3.44 2.05
CA ARG A 59 12.65 -2.94 1.55
C ARG A 59 11.47 -2.97 2.53
N ASN A 60 11.58 -3.66 3.64
CA ASN A 60 10.52 -3.76 4.65
C ASN A 60 10.63 -2.67 5.72
N PHE A 61 11.79 -2.04 5.87
CA PHE A 61 12.01 -0.93 6.80
C PHE A 61 11.71 0.40 6.12
N PHE A 62 11.11 1.35 6.83
CA PHE A 62 10.80 2.68 6.30
C PHE A 62 12.05 3.46 5.87
N THR A 63 13.16 3.23 6.57
CA THR A 63 14.49 3.77 6.27
C THR A 63 15.24 2.96 5.19
N GLY A 64 14.63 1.87 4.72
CA GLY A 64 15.21 0.95 3.75
C GLY A 64 15.15 1.45 2.32
N ALA A 65 15.87 0.75 1.43
CA ALA A 65 15.83 1.04 0.00
C ALA A 65 14.52 0.52 -0.62
N VAL A 66 13.77 1.43 -1.22
CA VAL A 66 12.62 1.17 -2.09
C VAL A 66 12.82 1.89 -3.42
N THR A 67 12.24 1.36 -4.50
CA THR A 67 12.52 1.88 -5.84
C THR A 67 11.76 3.17 -6.17
N ARG A 68 10.59 3.39 -5.56
CA ARG A 68 9.65 4.49 -5.89
C ARG A 68 9.28 4.57 -7.38
N LEU A 69 9.37 3.44 -8.11
CA LEU A 69 9.06 3.38 -9.54
C LEU A 69 7.56 3.19 -9.83
N SER A 70 6.75 2.84 -8.84
CA SER A 70 5.36 2.47 -9.00
C SER A 70 4.48 3.47 -9.77
N PRO A 71 4.55 4.81 -9.59
CA PRO A 71 3.76 5.74 -10.40
C PRO A 71 4.19 5.73 -11.88
N TYR A 72 5.51 5.66 -12.16
CA TYR A 72 6.01 5.59 -13.53
C TYR A 72 5.59 4.30 -14.25
N ILE A 73 5.48 3.19 -13.51
CA ILE A 73 4.95 1.93 -14.05
C ILE A 73 3.43 2.02 -14.24
N ARG A 74 2.69 2.67 -13.32
CA ARG A 74 1.23 2.84 -13.42
C ARG A 74 0.82 3.59 -14.69
N TYR A 75 1.57 4.62 -15.04
CA TYR A 75 1.31 5.46 -16.22
C TYR A 75 2.08 5.03 -17.48
N GLY A 76 2.74 3.87 -17.48
CA GLY A 76 3.42 3.32 -18.65
C GLY A 76 4.68 4.10 -19.09
N VAL A 77 5.20 4.99 -18.26
CA VAL A 77 6.44 5.75 -18.51
C VAL A 77 7.66 4.83 -18.52
N LEU A 78 7.64 3.81 -17.65
CA LEU A 78 8.59 2.71 -17.61
C LEU A 78 7.85 1.37 -17.70
N SER A 79 8.32 0.48 -18.56
CA SER A 79 7.78 -0.88 -18.63
C SER A 79 8.45 -1.81 -17.60
N LEU A 80 7.75 -2.86 -17.17
CA LEU A 80 8.34 -3.89 -16.29
C LEU A 80 9.57 -4.56 -16.92
N ARG A 81 9.52 -4.78 -18.25
CA ARG A 81 10.63 -5.38 -19.02
C ARG A 81 11.86 -4.47 -19.01
N GLU A 82 11.65 -3.18 -19.22
CA GLU A 82 12.72 -2.18 -19.21
C GLU A 82 13.41 -2.14 -17.86
N ILE A 83 12.65 -2.05 -16.77
CA ILE A 83 13.20 -2.04 -15.40
C ILE A 83 13.97 -3.33 -15.12
N ARG A 84 13.39 -4.49 -15.46
CA ARG A 84 14.02 -5.81 -15.30
C ARG A 84 15.37 -5.89 -16.02
N ASN A 85 15.41 -5.53 -17.30
CA ASN A 85 16.65 -5.58 -18.08
C ASN A 85 17.68 -4.61 -17.51
N TYR A 86 17.26 -3.36 -17.20
CA TYR A 86 18.14 -2.33 -16.64
C TYR A 86 18.86 -2.78 -15.36
N VAL A 87 18.16 -3.46 -14.45
CA VAL A 87 18.75 -3.94 -13.19
C VAL A 87 19.56 -5.21 -13.36
N LEU A 88 19.17 -6.11 -14.27
CA LEU A 88 19.93 -7.33 -14.59
C LEU A 88 21.31 -6.99 -15.19
N ASP A 89 21.36 -6.00 -16.07
CA ASP A 89 22.60 -5.58 -16.73
C ASP A 89 23.62 -4.94 -15.78
N ARG A 90 23.22 -4.64 -14.53
CA ARG A 90 24.04 -3.92 -13.54
C ARG A 90 24.51 -4.77 -12.37
N VAL A 91 24.04 -6.01 -12.25
CA VAL A 91 24.46 -6.91 -11.18
C VAL A 91 25.35 -8.01 -11.74
N GLN A 92 26.39 -8.36 -10.99
CA GLN A 92 27.23 -9.52 -11.32
C GLN A 92 26.57 -10.83 -10.87
N ASN A 93 25.82 -10.78 -9.77
CA ASN A 93 25.08 -11.92 -9.23
C ASN A 93 23.57 -11.69 -9.38
N GLN A 94 22.88 -12.55 -10.13
CA GLN A 94 21.44 -12.43 -10.35
C GLN A 94 20.61 -12.64 -9.08
N ASP A 95 21.14 -13.34 -8.06
CA ASP A 95 20.44 -13.50 -6.79
C ASP A 95 20.13 -12.16 -6.10
N GLU A 96 20.94 -11.13 -6.38
CA GLU A 96 20.76 -9.78 -5.83
C GLU A 96 19.50 -9.09 -6.36
N VAL A 97 19.08 -9.40 -7.60
CA VAL A 97 17.89 -8.80 -8.21
C VAL A 97 16.63 -9.64 -8.00
N THR A 98 16.76 -10.93 -7.66
CA THR A 98 15.63 -11.87 -7.55
C THR A 98 14.46 -11.30 -6.76
N LYS A 99 14.74 -10.67 -5.61
CA LYS A 99 13.67 -10.09 -4.80
C LYS A 99 12.94 -8.95 -5.51
N LEU A 100 13.65 -8.07 -6.22
CA LEU A 100 13.01 -6.99 -6.99
C LEU A 100 12.23 -7.54 -8.19
N ILE A 101 12.77 -8.53 -8.91
CA ILE A 101 12.09 -9.16 -10.05
C ILE A 101 10.80 -9.84 -9.61
N ASN A 102 10.78 -10.51 -8.45
CA ASN A 102 9.56 -11.10 -7.90
C ASN A 102 8.46 -10.05 -7.65
N GLU A 103 8.82 -8.83 -7.24
CA GLU A 103 7.87 -7.74 -7.00
C GLU A 103 7.33 -7.15 -8.31
N LEU A 104 8.15 -7.10 -9.37
CA LEU A 104 7.66 -6.82 -10.72
C LEU A 104 6.73 -7.95 -11.21
N GLY A 105 7.04 -9.21 -10.87
CA GLY A 105 6.22 -10.37 -11.16
C GLY A 105 4.85 -10.32 -10.46
N TRP A 106 4.79 -9.87 -9.21
CA TRP A 106 3.51 -9.63 -8.52
C TRP A 106 2.64 -8.63 -9.27
N ARG A 107 3.21 -7.53 -9.76
CA ARG A 107 2.46 -6.57 -10.58
C ARG A 107 1.92 -7.22 -11.86
N ASP A 108 2.74 -7.98 -12.58
CA ASP A 108 2.29 -8.68 -13.80
C ASP A 108 1.18 -9.70 -13.49
N TYR A 109 1.33 -10.46 -12.40
CA TYR A 109 0.32 -11.40 -11.94
C TYR A 109 -1.03 -10.72 -11.66
N TRP A 110 -1.02 -9.60 -10.93
CA TRP A 110 -2.24 -8.83 -10.66
C TRP A 110 -2.91 -8.31 -11.92
N GLN A 111 -2.14 -7.81 -12.89
CA GLN A 111 -2.70 -7.36 -14.17
C GLN A 111 -3.38 -8.52 -14.92
N ARG A 112 -2.77 -9.70 -14.96
CA ARG A 112 -3.37 -10.88 -15.58
C ARG A 112 -4.65 -11.33 -14.87
N LEU A 113 -4.67 -11.24 -13.54
CA LEU A 113 -5.86 -11.57 -12.78
C LEU A 113 -6.98 -10.54 -13.03
N TYR A 114 -6.64 -9.26 -13.11
CA TYR A 114 -7.61 -8.20 -13.41
C TYR A 114 -8.24 -8.36 -14.79
N ILE A 115 -7.50 -8.80 -15.81
CA ILE A 115 -8.06 -9.13 -17.13
C ILE A 115 -9.12 -10.25 -17.03
N LYS A 116 -8.90 -11.24 -16.16
CA LYS A 116 -9.84 -12.36 -15.97
C LYS A 116 -11.07 -11.98 -15.15
N LEU A 117 -10.89 -11.17 -14.12
CA LEU A 117 -11.96 -10.78 -13.21
C LEU A 117 -12.81 -9.62 -13.78
N GLY A 118 -12.20 -8.69 -14.51
CA GLY A 118 -12.86 -7.47 -14.95
C GLY A 118 -13.47 -6.71 -13.77
N SER A 119 -14.75 -6.39 -13.85
CA SER A 119 -15.47 -5.66 -12.80
C SER A 119 -15.66 -6.47 -11.51
N THR A 120 -15.59 -7.81 -11.55
CA THR A 120 -15.76 -8.64 -10.35
C THR A 120 -14.59 -8.54 -9.39
N ILE A 121 -13.48 -7.86 -9.76
CA ILE A 121 -12.39 -7.54 -8.84
C ILE A 121 -12.84 -6.70 -7.63
N TRP A 122 -13.99 -6.01 -7.74
CA TRP A 122 -14.61 -5.23 -6.66
C TRP A 122 -15.46 -6.08 -5.70
N GLN A 123 -15.69 -7.34 -6.07
CA GLN A 123 -16.41 -8.32 -5.27
C GLN A 123 -15.41 -9.16 -4.47
N ASP A 124 -15.88 -9.72 -3.37
CA ASP A 124 -15.07 -10.63 -2.57
C ASP A 124 -14.87 -11.91 -3.38
N GLN A 125 -13.61 -12.31 -3.63
CA GLN A 125 -13.35 -13.56 -4.37
C GLN A 125 -13.66 -14.80 -3.53
N GLU A 126 -13.56 -14.66 -2.22
CA GLU A 126 -13.91 -15.66 -1.20
C GLU A 126 -14.56 -14.94 -0.01
N GLU A 127 -15.25 -15.69 0.84
CA GLU A 127 -15.75 -15.15 2.11
C GLU A 127 -14.60 -14.72 3.04
N TYR A 128 -14.90 -13.75 3.90
CA TYR A 128 -13.98 -13.33 4.96
C TYR A 128 -13.71 -14.50 5.91
N LYS A 129 -12.44 -14.75 6.19
CA LYS A 129 -12.00 -15.82 7.11
C LYS A 129 -11.82 -15.29 8.54
N THR A 130 -12.50 -14.22 8.89
CA THR A 130 -12.37 -13.52 10.18
C THR A 130 -13.35 -14.03 11.24
N GLY A 131 -14.29 -14.89 10.86
CA GLY A 131 -15.38 -15.34 11.72
C GLY A 131 -16.56 -14.35 11.81
N TYR A 132 -16.52 -13.26 11.04
CA TYR A 132 -17.61 -12.30 10.90
C TYR A 132 -18.25 -12.41 9.52
N HIS A 133 -19.56 -12.21 9.45
CA HIS A 133 -20.27 -12.05 8.20
C HIS A 133 -19.98 -10.70 7.56
N LYS A 134 -20.01 -10.62 6.23
CA LYS A 134 -19.81 -9.36 5.48
C LYS A 134 -20.73 -8.23 5.94
N SER A 135 -21.96 -8.56 6.33
CA SER A 135 -22.95 -7.60 6.84
C SER A 135 -22.56 -6.94 8.16
N GLU A 136 -21.60 -7.51 8.90
CA GLU A 136 -21.07 -6.94 10.14
C GLU A 136 -19.99 -5.87 9.88
N TYR A 137 -19.63 -5.65 8.62
CA TYR A 137 -18.67 -4.62 8.20
C TYR A 137 -19.40 -3.40 7.64
N ALA A 138 -19.03 -2.22 8.11
CA ALA A 138 -19.50 -0.94 7.57
C ALA A 138 -19.09 -0.77 6.11
N LEU A 139 -19.97 -0.17 5.31
CA LEU A 139 -19.76 0.05 3.86
C LEU A 139 -18.92 1.28 3.56
N GLU A 140 -18.94 2.27 4.45
CA GLU A 140 -18.30 3.56 4.25
C GLU A 140 -17.07 3.71 5.14
N LEU A 141 -16.05 4.38 4.60
CA LEU A 141 -14.85 4.71 5.35
C LEU A 141 -15.17 5.87 6.30
N SER A 142 -14.82 5.72 7.58
CA SER A 142 -15.10 6.73 8.59
C SER A 142 -14.26 8.00 8.40
N GLU A 143 -14.83 9.14 8.77
CA GLU A 143 -14.24 10.45 8.49
C GLU A 143 -12.93 10.69 9.27
N ASP A 144 -12.83 10.18 10.49
CA ASP A 144 -11.60 10.27 11.29
C ASP A 144 -10.40 9.59 10.62
N ILE A 145 -10.62 8.48 9.90
CA ILE A 145 -9.58 7.81 9.12
C ILE A 145 -9.21 8.65 7.90
N ARG A 146 -10.23 9.16 7.18
CA ARG A 146 -10.04 10.05 6.02
C ARG A 146 -9.25 11.30 6.40
N GLN A 147 -9.51 11.86 7.59
CA GLN A 147 -8.89 13.08 8.08
C GLN A 147 -7.59 12.88 8.85
N GLY A 148 -7.28 11.65 9.26
CA GLY A 148 -6.12 11.37 10.10
C GLY A 148 -6.27 11.95 11.51
N THR A 149 -7.44 11.73 12.11
CA THR A 149 -7.79 12.18 13.47
C THR A 149 -8.30 11.01 14.30
N THR A 150 -7.67 9.84 14.17
CA THR A 150 -8.03 8.59 14.86
C THR A 150 -7.40 8.48 16.25
N ASP A 151 -6.55 9.44 16.64
CA ASP A 151 -5.70 9.43 17.84
C ASP A 151 -4.57 8.38 17.82
N ARG A 152 -4.44 7.60 16.72
CA ARG A 152 -3.35 6.65 16.53
C ARG A 152 -2.32 7.33 15.64
N VAL A 153 -1.26 7.85 16.25
CA VAL A 153 -0.19 8.62 15.57
C VAL A 153 0.29 7.99 14.25
N CYS A 154 0.46 6.66 14.19
CA CYS A 154 0.84 5.98 12.96
C CYS A 154 -0.24 6.05 11.87
N ILE A 155 -1.50 5.74 12.20
CA ILE A 155 -2.63 5.74 11.27
C ILE A 155 -2.86 7.16 10.74
N ASP A 156 -2.83 8.14 11.62
CA ASP A 156 -3.00 9.55 11.28
C ASP A 156 -1.89 10.05 10.36
N SER A 157 -0.64 9.66 10.65
CA SER A 157 0.51 9.95 9.79
C SER A 157 0.40 9.29 8.41
N PHE A 158 -0.07 8.04 8.33
CA PHE A 158 -0.27 7.37 7.04
C PHE A 158 -1.39 8.02 6.23
N SER A 159 -2.48 8.42 6.88
CA SER A 159 -3.57 9.15 6.21
C SER A 159 -3.09 10.49 5.65
N LYS A 160 -2.32 11.24 6.44
CA LYS A 160 -1.70 12.49 6.01
C LYS A 160 -0.71 12.28 4.85
N GLU A 161 0.24 11.34 4.97
CA GLU A 161 1.24 11.07 3.93
C GLU A 161 0.57 10.65 2.61
N LEU A 162 -0.46 9.81 2.67
CA LEU A 162 -1.22 9.38 1.50
C LEU A 162 -1.84 10.57 0.77
N ARG A 163 -2.53 11.47 1.48
CA ARG A 163 -3.22 12.62 0.87
C ARG A 163 -2.26 13.67 0.36
N GLU A 164 -1.23 14.03 1.13
CA GLU A 164 -0.32 15.11 0.76
C GLU A 164 0.69 14.70 -0.30
N THR A 165 1.11 13.43 -0.33
CA THR A 165 2.18 12.96 -1.21
C THR A 165 1.70 12.04 -2.33
N GLY A 166 0.52 11.44 -2.19
CA GLY A 166 0.00 10.42 -3.09
C GLY A 166 0.80 9.12 -3.06
N TYR A 167 1.52 8.85 -1.98
CA TYR A 167 2.35 7.66 -1.80
C TYR A 167 2.26 7.15 -0.37
N LEU A 168 2.35 5.81 -0.23
CA LEU A 168 2.64 5.15 1.02
C LEU A 168 3.63 4.01 0.82
N HIS A 169 4.50 3.79 1.80
CA HIS A 169 5.34 2.60 1.89
C HIS A 169 4.47 1.33 1.96
N ASN A 170 4.89 0.20 1.36
CA ASN A 170 4.06 -0.99 1.28
C ASN A 170 3.59 -1.52 2.65
N HIS A 171 4.46 -1.48 3.68
CA HIS A 171 4.04 -1.85 5.04
C HIS A 171 3.00 -0.88 5.63
N ALA A 172 3.12 0.44 5.41
CA ALA A 172 2.07 1.39 5.81
C ALA A 172 0.73 1.04 5.16
N ARG A 173 0.73 0.68 3.87
CA ARG A 173 -0.49 0.26 3.16
C ARG A 173 -1.11 -0.97 3.82
N MET A 174 -0.31 -1.97 4.14
CA MET A 174 -0.78 -3.19 4.80
C MET A 174 -1.33 -2.92 6.21
N TRP A 175 -0.66 -2.10 7.02
CA TRP A 175 -1.12 -1.74 8.36
C TRP A 175 -2.39 -0.89 8.32
N MET A 176 -2.45 0.11 7.43
CA MET A 176 -3.63 0.94 7.23
C MET A 176 -4.83 0.12 6.78
N ALA A 177 -4.64 -0.79 5.82
CA ALA A 177 -5.67 -1.71 5.37
C ALA A 177 -6.15 -2.64 6.50
N ALA A 178 -5.22 -3.22 7.26
CA ALA A 178 -5.55 -4.08 8.38
C ALA A 178 -6.33 -3.34 9.47
N TYR A 179 -5.93 -2.11 9.80
CA TYR A 179 -6.65 -1.25 10.74
C TYR A 179 -8.09 -0.97 10.29
N ILE A 180 -8.27 -0.55 9.04
CA ILE A 180 -9.58 -0.27 8.45
C ILE A 180 -10.47 -1.53 8.47
N ILE A 181 -9.94 -2.67 8.05
CA ILE A 181 -10.74 -3.90 7.95
C ILE A 181 -11.02 -4.49 9.33
N HIS A 182 -9.99 -4.74 10.14
CA HIS A 182 -10.11 -5.61 11.30
C HIS A 182 -10.40 -4.87 12.61
N TRP A 183 -9.80 -3.69 12.82
CA TRP A 183 -10.08 -2.90 14.03
C TRP A 183 -11.34 -2.05 13.86
N ARG A 184 -11.57 -1.53 12.65
CA ARG A 184 -12.69 -0.63 12.36
C ARG A 184 -13.90 -1.34 11.78
N ARG A 185 -13.75 -2.63 11.40
CA ARG A 185 -14.81 -3.44 10.79
C ARG A 185 -15.46 -2.72 9.61
N ILE A 186 -14.63 -2.27 8.67
CA ILE A 186 -15.04 -1.62 7.43
C ILE A 186 -14.70 -2.54 6.25
N GLN A 187 -15.60 -2.65 5.28
CA GLN A 187 -15.36 -3.46 4.10
C GLN A 187 -14.14 -2.95 3.32
N TRP A 188 -13.30 -3.87 2.84
CA TRP A 188 -12.04 -3.52 2.17
C TRP A 188 -12.26 -2.59 0.97
N GLN A 189 -13.43 -2.65 0.32
CA GLN A 189 -13.82 -1.82 -0.81
C GLN A 189 -13.78 -0.31 -0.46
N ALA A 190 -14.16 0.08 0.75
CA ALA A 190 -14.21 1.48 1.16
C ALA A 190 -12.79 2.07 1.23
N GLY A 191 -11.87 1.35 1.87
CA GLY A 191 -10.46 1.72 1.93
C GLY A 191 -9.77 1.64 0.57
N ALA A 192 -10.09 0.62 -0.24
CA ALA A 192 -9.56 0.47 -1.58
C ALA A 192 -9.94 1.63 -2.52
N LYS A 193 -11.18 2.10 -2.46
CA LYS A 193 -11.62 3.29 -3.19
C LYS A 193 -10.85 4.53 -2.75
N TRP A 194 -10.78 4.77 -1.44
CA TRP A 194 -10.05 5.91 -0.89
C TRP A 194 -8.55 5.90 -1.26
N PHE A 195 -7.93 4.73 -1.28
CA PHE A 195 -6.55 4.58 -1.78
C PHE A 195 -6.42 4.96 -3.25
N LEU A 196 -7.35 4.57 -4.11
CA LEU A 196 -7.34 4.94 -5.54
C LEU A 196 -7.60 6.43 -5.76
N GLU A 197 -8.26 7.13 -4.84
CA GLU A 197 -8.47 8.58 -4.90
C GLU A 197 -7.17 9.35 -4.72
N HIS A 198 -6.24 8.86 -3.90
CA HIS A 198 -5.02 9.59 -3.52
C HIS A 198 -3.72 9.01 -4.09
N LEU A 199 -3.62 7.70 -4.33
CA LEU A 199 -2.37 7.08 -4.79
C LEU A 199 -2.04 7.49 -6.22
N LEU A 200 -0.86 8.07 -6.41
CA LEU A 200 -0.28 8.29 -7.75
C LEU A 200 0.04 6.97 -8.47
N ASP A 201 0.23 5.89 -7.71
CA ASP A 201 0.39 4.54 -8.25
C ASP A 201 -0.88 3.68 -8.14
N GLY A 202 -2.05 4.33 -7.97
CA GLY A 202 -3.35 3.71 -7.87
C GLY A 202 -3.70 2.83 -9.07
N ASP A 203 -3.40 1.55 -8.97
CA ASP A 203 -3.67 0.50 -9.96
C ASP A 203 -4.79 -0.42 -9.44
N PRO A 204 -6.00 -0.44 -10.04
CA PRO A 204 -7.10 -1.24 -9.53
C PRO A 204 -6.76 -2.72 -9.34
N ALA A 205 -5.92 -3.29 -10.22
CA ALA A 205 -5.47 -4.67 -10.10
C ALA A 205 -4.66 -4.90 -8.82
N SER A 206 -3.53 -4.19 -8.68
CA SER A 206 -2.62 -4.35 -7.54
C SER A 206 -3.27 -3.88 -6.24
N ASN A 207 -4.02 -2.78 -6.28
CA ASN A 207 -4.72 -2.22 -5.12
C ASN A 207 -5.74 -3.24 -4.60
N ASN A 208 -6.73 -3.61 -5.40
CA ASN A 208 -7.86 -4.40 -4.91
C ASN A 208 -7.42 -5.80 -4.48
N MET A 209 -6.54 -6.47 -5.23
CA MET A 209 -6.06 -7.80 -4.83
C MET A 209 -5.23 -7.77 -3.55
N SER A 210 -4.48 -6.68 -3.31
CA SER A 210 -3.75 -6.51 -2.05
C SER A 210 -4.69 -6.26 -0.86
N TRP A 211 -5.73 -5.45 -1.06
CA TRP A 211 -6.77 -5.23 -0.06
C TRP A 211 -7.52 -6.52 0.29
N GLN A 212 -7.87 -7.33 -0.71
CA GLN A 212 -8.51 -8.63 -0.53
C GLN A 212 -7.59 -9.64 0.16
N TRP A 213 -6.29 -9.61 -0.14
CA TRP A 213 -5.30 -10.44 0.57
C TRP A 213 -5.26 -10.09 2.07
N VAL A 214 -5.30 -8.80 2.43
CA VAL A 214 -5.36 -8.35 3.83
C VAL A 214 -6.69 -8.74 4.49
N ALA A 215 -7.79 -8.59 3.77
CA ALA A 215 -9.14 -8.91 4.21
C ALA A 215 -9.42 -10.42 4.34
N SER A 216 -8.54 -11.27 3.80
CA SER A 216 -8.69 -12.73 3.64
C SER A 216 -9.72 -13.21 2.62
N THR A 217 -10.27 -12.31 1.81
CA THR A 217 -11.14 -12.67 0.69
C THR A 217 -10.34 -13.13 -0.55
N PHE A 218 -9.01 -13.11 -0.47
CA PHE A 218 -8.08 -13.73 -1.43
C PHE A 218 -6.82 -14.27 -0.73
N SER A 219 -6.98 -14.86 0.45
CA SER A 219 -5.88 -15.49 1.19
C SER A 219 -6.41 -16.49 2.22
N HIS A 220 -5.54 -17.34 2.77
CA HIS A 220 -5.95 -18.37 3.73
C HIS A 220 -6.26 -17.84 5.13
N LYS A 221 -5.84 -16.63 5.48
CA LYS A 221 -6.07 -16.02 6.80
C LYS A 221 -5.94 -14.49 6.73
N PRO A 222 -6.61 -13.72 7.60
CA PRO A 222 -6.49 -12.27 7.61
C PRO A 222 -5.06 -11.86 7.95
N TYR A 223 -4.59 -10.79 7.29
CA TYR A 223 -3.37 -10.12 7.70
C TYR A 223 -3.70 -9.06 8.75
N TYR A 224 -2.96 -9.09 9.85
CA TYR A 224 -2.98 -8.10 10.91
C TYR A 224 -1.57 -7.91 11.45
N PHE A 225 -1.38 -6.89 12.30
CA PHE A 225 -0.10 -6.50 12.87
C PHE A 225 -0.25 -6.13 14.35
N ASN A 226 0.85 -6.15 15.08
CA ASN A 226 0.95 -5.61 16.42
C ASN A 226 1.94 -4.44 16.48
N ARG A 227 2.03 -3.78 17.63
CA ARG A 227 2.92 -2.63 17.85
C ARG A 227 4.38 -3.02 17.62
N GLU A 228 4.82 -4.17 18.12
CA GLU A 228 6.22 -4.63 17.94
C GLU A 228 6.60 -4.70 16.45
N ASN A 229 5.72 -5.23 15.60
CA ASN A 229 5.92 -5.27 14.16
C ASN A 229 6.03 -3.85 13.58
N LEU A 230 5.10 -2.97 13.94
CA LEU A 230 5.08 -1.59 13.46
C LEU A 230 6.34 -0.85 13.89
N GLU A 231 6.71 -0.92 15.17
CA GLU A 231 7.92 -0.29 15.70
C GLU A 231 9.19 -0.81 15.05
N ARG A 232 9.31 -2.12 14.86
CA ARG A 232 10.48 -2.74 14.24
C ARG A 232 10.74 -2.17 12.85
N TYR A 233 9.70 -2.04 12.02
CA TYR A 233 9.84 -1.61 10.63
C TYR A 233 9.77 -0.09 10.44
N THR A 234 9.36 0.65 11.47
CA THR A 234 9.36 2.13 11.49
C THR A 234 10.44 2.72 12.38
N GLU A 235 11.28 1.89 13.00
CA GLU A 235 12.26 2.30 14.03
C GLU A 235 11.62 3.03 15.23
N GLY A 236 10.33 2.79 15.46
CA GLY A 236 9.57 3.33 16.58
C GLY A 236 9.19 4.81 16.45
N VAL A 237 9.33 5.43 15.27
CA VAL A 237 9.05 6.86 15.06
C VAL A 237 7.62 7.27 15.41
N TYR A 238 6.66 6.35 15.30
CA TYR A 238 5.27 6.63 15.64
C TYR A 238 4.91 6.26 17.08
N CYS A 239 5.32 5.08 17.54
CA CYS A 239 4.82 4.55 18.81
C CYS A 239 5.46 5.19 20.03
N ARG A 240 6.77 5.47 20.02
CA ARG A 240 7.51 5.95 21.22
C ARG A 240 7.01 7.29 21.75
N GLN A 241 6.38 8.10 20.90
CA GLN A 241 5.84 9.42 21.23
C GLN A 241 4.29 9.42 21.24
N CYS A 242 3.68 8.26 21.02
CA CYS A 242 2.23 8.14 20.98
C CYS A 242 1.65 8.24 22.39
N PRO A 243 0.64 9.09 22.64
CA PRO A 243 -0.05 9.14 23.93
C PRO A 243 -0.68 7.80 24.36
N LEU A 244 -0.95 6.91 23.40
CA LEU A 244 -1.51 5.58 23.65
C LEU A 244 -0.44 4.52 23.94
N TYR A 245 0.85 4.87 24.03
CA TYR A 245 1.90 3.87 24.30
C TYR A 245 1.62 3.09 25.60
N GLY A 246 1.63 1.76 25.52
CA GLY A 246 1.27 0.86 26.63
C GLY A 246 -0.23 0.58 26.77
N HIS A 247 -1.10 1.32 26.08
CA HIS A 247 -2.56 1.17 26.09
C HIS A 247 -3.17 1.18 24.67
N CYS A 248 -2.34 1.02 23.64
CA CYS A 248 -2.74 1.08 22.24
C CYS A 248 -3.46 -0.21 21.81
N ASP A 249 -4.39 -0.10 20.86
CA ASP A 249 -5.12 -1.26 20.30
C ASP A 249 -4.21 -2.28 19.59
N PHE A 250 -2.92 -1.98 19.43
CA PHE A 250 -1.91 -2.83 18.79
C PHE A 250 -0.95 -3.46 19.80
N GLU A 251 -1.07 -3.19 21.10
CA GLU A 251 -0.08 -3.58 22.13
C GLU A 251 0.12 -5.09 22.28
N GLU A 252 -0.96 -5.84 22.12
CA GLU A 252 -1.03 -7.26 22.42
C GLU A 252 -0.13 -8.13 21.52
N SER A 253 0.15 -9.35 21.97
CA SER A 253 0.79 -10.37 21.13
C SER A 253 -0.10 -10.74 19.92
N TYR A 254 0.49 -11.38 18.92
CA TYR A 254 -0.28 -11.87 17.76
C TYR A 254 -1.38 -12.84 18.19
N GLU A 255 -1.10 -13.73 19.14
CA GLU A 255 -2.06 -14.71 19.64
C GLU A 255 -3.25 -14.05 20.35
N GLU A 256 -3.00 -13.03 21.18
CA GLU A 256 -4.06 -12.27 21.87
C GLU A 256 -4.88 -11.42 20.89
N LEU A 257 -4.21 -10.75 19.94
CA LEU A 257 -4.88 -10.01 18.87
C LEU A 257 -5.75 -10.92 18.01
N GLU A 258 -5.30 -12.13 17.68
CA GLU A 258 -6.09 -13.10 16.91
C GLU A 258 -7.39 -13.44 17.64
N GLN A 259 -7.31 -13.73 18.93
CA GLN A 259 -8.48 -14.04 19.75
C GLN A 259 -9.44 -12.85 19.87
N ARG A 260 -8.89 -11.63 20.02
CA ARG A 260 -9.71 -10.42 20.18
C ARG A 260 -10.35 -9.97 18.88
N LEU A 261 -9.58 -9.94 17.79
CA LEU A 261 -10.03 -9.48 16.48
C LEU A 261 -10.87 -10.51 15.75
N PHE A 262 -10.66 -11.80 16.01
CA PHE A 262 -11.29 -12.90 15.29
C PHE A 262 -11.77 -14.02 16.25
N PRO A 263 -12.62 -13.71 17.24
CA PRO A 263 -13.03 -14.66 18.28
C PRO A 263 -13.79 -15.88 17.74
N LYS A 264 -14.36 -15.77 16.55
CA LYS A 264 -15.09 -16.83 15.84
C LYS A 264 -14.27 -17.43 14.68
N GLY A 265 -13.02 -17.04 14.52
CA GLY A 265 -12.16 -17.44 13.40
C GLY A 265 -11.59 -18.84 13.60
N GLU A 266 -11.90 -19.77 12.70
CA GLU A 266 -11.30 -21.10 12.68
C GLU A 266 -10.01 -21.13 11.84
N PHE A 267 -8.91 -20.64 12.41
CA PHE A 267 -7.61 -20.69 11.74
C PHE A 267 -6.94 -22.05 11.94
N SER A 268 -7.15 -22.99 11.02
CA SER A 268 -6.49 -24.30 11.10
C SER A 268 -4.96 -24.16 11.17
N LYS A 269 -4.34 -24.64 12.25
CA LYS A 269 -2.87 -24.81 12.33
C LYS A 269 -2.47 -26.01 11.46
N LYS A 270 -2.38 -25.84 10.14
CA LYS A 270 -1.76 -26.87 9.29
C LYS A 270 -0.28 -27.04 9.72
N PRO A 271 0.22 -28.27 9.92
CA PRO A 271 1.57 -28.52 10.45
C PRO A 271 2.73 -27.87 9.67
N ASN A 272 2.50 -27.49 8.41
CA ASN A 272 3.51 -26.92 7.50
C ASN A 272 3.24 -25.48 7.05
N SER A 273 2.35 -24.72 7.72
CA SER A 273 2.24 -23.29 7.40
C SER A 273 3.42 -22.53 8.01
N GLN A 274 4.38 -22.15 7.17
CA GLN A 274 5.36 -21.14 7.57
C GLN A 274 4.58 -19.86 7.88
N SER A 275 4.45 -19.53 9.18
CA SER A 275 3.96 -18.23 9.59
C SER A 275 5.01 -17.19 9.21
N TRP A 276 4.80 -16.49 8.09
CA TRP A 276 5.62 -15.34 7.68
C TRP A 276 5.69 -14.24 8.75
N GLN A 277 4.81 -14.29 9.76
CA GLN A 277 4.74 -13.37 10.90
C GLN A 277 5.68 -13.75 12.07
N LYS A 278 6.29 -14.94 12.11
CA LYS A 278 7.28 -15.25 13.16
C LYS A 278 8.59 -14.56 12.82
N GLY A 279 8.85 -13.43 13.49
CA GLY A 279 10.18 -12.87 13.59
C GLY A 279 11.15 -13.99 14.00
N LYS A 280 12.22 -14.18 13.24
CA LYS A 280 13.27 -15.16 13.57
C LYS A 280 13.64 -14.99 15.05
N LYS A 281 13.33 -15.98 15.89
CA LYS A 281 13.90 -16.08 17.24
C LYS A 281 15.41 -16.06 17.04
N ARG A 282 16.07 -15.00 17.52
CA ARG A 282 17.52 -14.99 17.66
C ARG A 282 17.86 -16.12 18.64
N ARG A 283 18.57 -17.14 18.15
CA ARG A 283 19.41 -17.99 18.99
C ARG A 283 20.72 -17.24 19.21
#